data_AF-A0A4S8XDG7-F1
#
_entry.id   AF-A0A4S8XDG7-F1
#
_cell.length_a   1.000
_cell.length_b   1.000
_cell.length_c   1.000
_cell.angle_alpha   90.00
_cell.angle_beta   90.00
_cell.angle_gamma   90.00
#
_symmetry.space_group_name_H-M   'P 1'
#
loop_
_entity.id
_entity.type
_entity.pdbx_description
1 polymer ?
#
loop_
_entity_poly.entity_id
_entity_poly.type
_entity_poly.pdbx_seq_one_letter_code
_entity_poly.pdbx_strand_id
1 'polypeptide(L)'
;MADSHYGGYTRFELELEASPPGPKRLGIIMSAQRFVQCLSNPLYLNHLATQKLLDDPEFVAYLAYLQYFAEPKYIKYLSYPGPTIRALELLQQERFRKDILIPETVARMAEEGLQASADGLRRD
;
A
#
# COMPACT_ATOMS: atom_id res chain seq x y z
N MET A 1 18.96 -4.49 1.05
CA MET A 1 19.68 -3.42 1.78
C MET A 1 18.99 -2.11 1.46
N ALA A 2 17.94 -1.78 2.20
CA ALA A 2 17.25 -0.49 2.11
C ALA A 2 16.84 -0.13 3.54
N ASP A 3 17.85 0.18 4.35
CA ASP A 3 17.63 0.66 5.71
C ASP A 3 17.32 2.16 5.62
N SER A 4 16.08 2.49 5.25
CA SER A 4 15.57 3.87 5.15
C SER A 4 15.30 4.50 6.53
N HIS A 5 16.02 4.04 7.57
CA HIS A 5 15.87 4.49 8.94
C HIS A 5 16.88 5.60 9.22
N TYR A 6 16.44 6.85 9.17
CA TYR A 6 17.24 7.98 9.64
C TYR A 6 17.15 8.01 11.17
N GLY A 7 18.18 7.49 11.85
CA GLY A 7 18.23 7.48 13.31
C GLY A 7 17.12 6.65 13.98
N GLY A 8 16.60 5.63 13.29
CA GLY A 8 15.50 4.78 13.78
C GLY A 8 14.10 5.26 13.41
N TYR A 9 13.98 6.42 12.74
CA TYR A 9 12.71 6.98 12.29
C TYR A 9 12.55 6.87 10.78
N THR A 10 11.32 6.59 10.34
CA THR A 10 10.92 6.72 8.93
C THR A 10 10.82 8.20 8.56
N ARG A 11 10.99 8.54 7.27
CA ARG A 11 10.77 9.93 6.80
C ARG A 11 9.36 10.41 7.15
N PHE A 12 8.38 9.52 7.09
CA PHE A 12 7.01 9.80 7.49
C PHE A 12 6.92 10.17 8.97
N GLU A 13 7.61 9.46 9.86
CA GLU A 13 7.68 9.83 11.28
C GLU A 13 8.28 11.21 11.51
N LEU A 14 9.38 11.51 10.83
CA LEU A 14 10.03 12.81 10.95
C LEU A 14 9.09 13.93 10.49
N GLU A 15 8.37 13.74 9.38
CA GLU A 15 7.35 14.68 8.90
C GLU A 15 6.14 14.77 9.85
N LEU A 16 5.79 13.66 10.51
CA LEU A 16 4.69 13.57 11.47
C LEU A 16 5.03 14.26 12.81
N GLU A 17 6.27 14.12 13.29
CA GLU A 17 6.81 14.76 14.50
C GLU A 17 7.09 16.24 14.27
N ALA A 18 7.62 16.61 13.10
CA ALA A 18 7.88 18.00 12.76
C ALA A 18 6.57 18.80 12.54
N SER A 19 5.45 18.14 12.26
CA SER A 19 4.15 18.80 12.12
C SER A 19 3.43 18.92 13.46
N PRO A 20 2.97 20.12 13.88
CA PRO A 20 2.14 20.26 15.06
C PRO A 20 0.85 19.43 14.93
N PRO A 21 0.30 18.91 16.05
CA PRO A 21 -1.00 18.24 16.04
C PRO A 21 -2.05 19.22 15.49
N GLY A 22 -2.67 18.85 14.37
CA GLY A 22 -3.56 19.74 13.65
C GLY A 22 -3.86 19.26 12.23
N PRO A 23 -4.62 20.05 11.45
CA PRO A 23 -5.11 19.65 10.13
C PRO A 23 -3.98 19.32 9.13
N LYS A 24 -2.79 19.93 9.29
CA LYS A 24 -1.61 19.63 8.46
C LYS A 24 -1.11 18.20 8.67
N ARG A 25 -0.97 17.77 9.94
CA ARG A 25 -0.59 16.39 10.30
C ARG A 25 -1.61 15.38 9.77
N LEU A 26 -2.90 15.71 9.88
CA LEU A 26 -3.96 14.86 9.34
C LEU A 26 -3.87 14.74 7.82
N GLY A 27 -3.56 15.83 7.10
CA GLY A 27 -3.37 15.81 5.65
C GLY A 27 -2.24 14.88 5.19
N ILE A 28 -1.11 14.86 5.91
CA ILE A 28 0.02 13.96 5.61
C ILE A 28 -0.39 12.49 5.83
N ILE A 29 -1.06 12.18 6.94
CA ILE A 29 -1.54 10.81 7.21
C ILE A 29 -2.56 10.39 6.14
N MET A 30 -3.54 11.25 5.82
CA MET A 30 -4.61 10.93 4.88
C MET A 30 -4.09 10.72 3.45
N SER A 31 -3.11 11.49 3.01
CA SER A 31 -2.55 11.34 1.65
C SER A 31 -1.81 10.01 1.51
N ALA A 32 -0.91 9.69 2.43
CA ALA A 32 -0.20 8.41 2.44
C ALA A 32 -1.17 7.22 2.59
N GLN A 33 -2.14 7.32 3.50
CA GLN A 33 -3.17 6.29 3.70
C GLN A 33 -4.02 6.05 2.45
N ARG A 34 -4.48 7.12 1.78
CA ARG A 34 -5.29 6.99 0.55
C ARG A 34 -4.49 6.32 -0.56
N PHE A 35 -3.23 6.73 -0.74
CA PHE A 35 -2.35 6.11 -1.73
C PHE A 35 -2.15 4.62 -1.46
N VAL A 36 -1.80 4.27 -0.22
CA VAL A 36 -1.54 2.90 0.19
C VAL A 36 -2.79 2.02 0.05
N GLN A 37 -3.97 2.54 0.37
CA GLN A 37 -5.23 1.82 0.14
C GLN A 37 -5.60 1.68 -1.34
N CYS A 38 -5.26 2.66 -2.20
CA CYS A 38 -5.44 2.53 -3.65
C CYS A 38 -4.63 1.37 -4.23
N LEU A 39 -3.51 0.97 -3.60
CA LEU A 39 -2.73 -0.21 -4.03
C LEU A 39 -3.50 -1.53 -3.81
N SER A 40 -4.57 -1.54 -3.02
CA SER A 40 -5.47 -2.70 -2.93
C SER A 40 -6.40 -2.83 -4.14
N ASN A 41 -6.52 -1.78 -4.97
CA ASN A 41 -7.40 -1.80 -6.13
C ASN A 41 -6.67 -2.39 -7.34
N PRO A 42 -7.10 -3.57 -7.86
CA PRO A 42 -6.41 -4.24 -8.95
C PRO A 42 -6.45 -3.46 -10.26
N LEU A 43 -7.48 -2.63 -10.49
CA LEU A 43 -7.54 -1.73 -11.66
C LEU A 43 -6.47 -0.64 -11.58
N TYR A 44 -6.23 -0.12 -10.37
CA TYR A 44 -5.18 0.87 -10.14
C TYR A 44 -3.79 0.25 -10.30
N LEU A 45 -3.59 -0.96 -9.77
CA LEU A 45 -2.34 -1.70 -9.97
C LEU A 45 -2.07 -2.00 -11.45
N ASN A 46 -3.10 -2.40 -12.21
CA ASN A 46 -2.98 -2.59 -13.64
C ASN A 46 -2.59 -1.28 -14.35
N HIS A 47 -3.21 -0.15 -13.97
CA HIS A 47 -2.81 1.16 -14.50
C HIS A 47 -1.32 1.46 -14.24
N LEU A 48 -0.85 1.29 -12.99
CA LEU A 48 0.58 1.47 -12.65
C LEU A 48 1.50 0.54 -13.45
N ALA A 49 1.07 -0.71 -13.65
CA ALA A 49 1.82 -1.68 -14.45
C ALA A 49 1.91 -1.27 -15.92
N THR A 50 0.81 -0.81 -16.53
CA THR A 50 0.80 -0.35 -17.93
C THR A 50 1.70 0.87 -18.17
N GLN A 51 1.90 1.70 -17.14
CA GLN A 51 2.83 2.83 -17.16
C GLN A 51 4.28 2.43 -16.91
N LYS A 52 4.57 1.13 -16.72
CA LYS A 52 5.90 0.59 -16.37
C LYS A 52 6.48 1.14 -15.06
N LEU A 53 5.63 1.72 -14.20
CA LEU A 53 6.06 2.21 -12.88
C LEU A 53 6.45 1.04 -11.97
N LEU A 54 5.80 -0.11 -12.12
CA LEU A 54 6.16 -1.33 -11.36
C LEU A 54 7.48 -1.96 -11.82
N ASP A 55 8.01 -1.58 -12.98
CA ASP A 55 9.32 -2.05 -13.47
C ASP A 55 10.47 -1.17 -12.96
N ASP A 56 10.17 0.05 -12.49
CA ASP A 56 11.16 1.00 -11.99
C ASP A 56 11.68 0.55 -10.60
N PRO A 57 12.98 0.25 -10.45
CA PRO A 57 13.55 -0.15 -9.17
C PRO A 57 13.39 0.92 -8.08
N GLU A 58 13.38 2.21 -8.43
CA GLU A 58 13.16 3.29 -7.45
C GLU A 58 11.73 3.24 -6.91
N PHE A 59 10.75 3.02 -7.78
CA PHE A 59 9.35 2.88 -7.37
C PHE A 59 9.13 1.62 -6.54
N VAL A 60 9.76 0.50 -6.89
CA VAL A 60 9.68 -0.74 -6.11
C VAL A 60 10.29 -0.57 -4.72
N ALA A 61 11.43 0.14 -4.62
CA ALA A 61 12.01 0.51 -3.34
C ALA A 61 11.08 1.41 -2.51
N TYR A 62 10.33 2.32 -3.16
CA TYR A 62 9.31 3.11 -2.50
C TYR A 62 8.13 2.25 -1.99
N LEU A 63 7.66 1.28 -2.77
CA LEU A 63 6.65 0.31 -2.31
C LEU A 63 7.16 -0.52 -1.12
N ALA A 64 8.44 -0.87 -1.11
CA ALA A 64 9.07 -1.57 0.01
C ALA A 64 9.11 -0.67 1.26
N TYR A 65 9.43 0.62 1.09
CA TYR A 65 9.36 1.60 2.17
C TYR A 65 7.95 1.65 2.78
N LEU A 66 6.89 1.67 1.96
CA LEU A 66 5.51 1.71 2.46
C LEU A 66 5.08 0.47 3.28
N GLN A 67 5.87 -0.60 3.32
CA GLN A 67 5.60 -1.74 4.20
C GLN A 67 5.69 -1.38 5.69
N TYR A 68 6.28 -0.23 6.07
CA TYR A 68 6.24 0.25 7.45
C TYR A 68 4.79 0.37 7.96
N PHE A 69 3.79 0.57 7.09
CA PHE A 69 2.38 0.61 7.48
C PHE A 69 1.87 -0.69 8.13
N ALA A 70 2.57 -1.81 7.94
CA ALA A 70 2.28 -3.08 8.62
C ALA A 70 2.64 -3.04 10.11
N GLU A 71 3.49 -2.11 10.55
CA GLU A 71 3.85 -2.01 11.96
C GLU A 71 2.64 -1.59 12.82
N PRO A 72 2.50 -2.13 14.06
CA PRO A 72 1.36 -1.86 14.94
C PRO A 72 1.12 -0.36 15.20
N LYS A 73 2.19 0.45 15.16
CA LYS A 73 2.11 1.90 15.35
C LYS A 73 1.34 2.62 14.23
N TYR A 74 1.35 2.11 13.00
CA TYR A 74 0.71 2.77 11.85
C TYR A 74 -0.46 2.03 11.25
N ILE A 75 -0.57 0.73 11.48
CA ILE A 75 -1.67 -0.09 10.93
C ILE A 75 -3.05 0.45 11.32
N LYS A 76 -3.15 1.13 12.48
CA LYS A 76 -4.35 1.83 12.97
C LYS A 76 -4.84 2.97 12.06
N TYR A 77 -3.99 3.48 11.19
CA TYR A 77 -4.37 4.50 10.22
C TYR A 77 -4.98 3.90 8.95
N LEU A 78 -4.88 2.58 8.74
CA LEU A 78 -5.50 1.91 7.60
C LEU A 78 -6.93 1.47 7.93
N SER A 79 -7.84 1.74 7.01
CA SER A 79 -9.24 1.29 7.08
C SER A 79 -9.36 -0.20 6.78
N TYR A 80 -8.53 -0.71 5.87
CA TYR A 80 -8.51 -2.12 5.44
C TYR A 80 -7.06 -2.65 5.46
N PRO A 81 -6.49 -2.89 6.65
CA PRO A 81 -5.08 -3.26 6.77
C PRO A 81 -4.75 -4.58 6.06
N GLY A 82 -5.58 -5.63 6.21
CA GLY A 82 -5.31 -6.95 5.60
C GLY A 82 -5.10 -6.91 4.08
N PRO A 83 -6.08 -6.45 3.28
CA PRO A 83 -5.94 -6.35 1.83
C PRO A 83 -4.79 -5.44 1.40
N THR A 84 -4.59 -4.34 2.13
CA THR A 84 -3.57 -3.34 1.81
C THR A 84 -2.16 -3.87 2.01
N ILE A 85 -1.89 -4.52 3.15
CA ILE A 85 -0.58 -5.11 3.41
C ILE A 85 -0.33 -6.30 2.47
N ARG A 86 -1.34 -7.16 2.23
CA ARG A 86 -1.22 -8.26 1.26
C ARG A 86 -0.87 -7.75 -0.14
N ALA A 87 -1.48 -6.65 -0.60
CA ALA A 87 -1.15 -6.05 -1.89
C ALA A 87 0.30 -5.55 -1.93
N LEU A 88 0.77 -4.88 -0.88
CA LEU A 88 2.16 -4.43 -0.76
C LEU A 88 3.17 -5.59 -0.79
N GLU A 89 2.87 -6.71 -0.14
CA GLU A 89 3.70 -7.92 -0.16
C GLU A 89 3.75 -8.56 -1.54
N LEU A 90 2.60 -8.67 -2.22
CA LEU A 90 2.52 -9.19 -3.57
C LEU A 90 3.31 -8.33 -4.56
N LEU A 91 3.24 -7.00 -4.44
CA LEU A 91 3.97 -6.07 -5.30
C LEU A 91 5.50 -6.19 -5.19
N GLN A 92 6.04 -6.73 -4.09
CA GLN A 92 7.48 -7.03 -4.02
C GLN A 92 7.88 -8.21 -4.90
N GLN A 93 6.93 -9.09 -5.24
CA GLN A 93 7.19 -10.23 -6.11
C GLN A 93 7.22 -9.75 -7.56
N GLU A 94 8.39 -9.83 -8.20
CA GLU A 94 8.54 -9.46 -9.62
C GLU A 94 7.57 -10.21 -10.53
N ARG A 95 7.32 -11.49 -10.24
CA ARG A 95 6.33 -12.30 -10.95
C ARG A 95 4.94 -11.65 -10.92
N PHE A 96 4.49 -11.24 -9.74
CA PHE A 96 3.18 -10.62 -9.57
C PHE A 96 3.07 -9.28 -10.31
N ARG A 97 4.14 -8.47 -10.32
CA ARG A 97 4.20 -7.21 -11.07
C ARG A 97 3.99 -7.40 -12.58
N LYS A 98 4.46 -8.53 -13.12
CA LYS A 98 4.24 -8.94 -14.51
C LYS A 98 2.83 -9.50 -14.71
N ASP A 99 2.39 -10.35 -13.78
CA ASP A 99 1.09 -11.02 -13.86
C ASP A 99 -0.10 -10.05 -13.76
N ILE A 100 0.06 -8.89 -13.10
CA ILE A 100 -1.01 -7.88 -12.96
C ILE A 100 -1.36 -7.17 -14.28
N LEU A 101 -0.53 -7.31 -15.32
CA LEU A 101 -0.86 -6.87 -16.68
C LEU A 101 -1.90 -7.78 -17.35
N ILE A 102 -2.02 -9.02 -16.88
CA ILE A 102 -2.95 -10.00 -17.42
C ILE A 102 -4.37 -9.67 -16.92
N PRO A 103 -5.35 -9.42 -17.83
CA PRO A 103 -6.71 -9.05 -17.43
C PRO A 103 -7.39 -10.07 -16.51
N GLU A 104 -7.10 -11.35 -16.70
CA GLU A 104 -7.62 -12.44 -15.86
C GLU A 104 -7.11 -12.35 -14.42
N THR A 105 -5.83 -12.00 -14.21
CA THR A 105 -5.27 -11.76 -12.88
C THR A 105 -5.99 -10.61 -12.18
N VAL A 106 -6.24 -9.51 -12.90
CA VAL A 106 -6.95 -8.34 -12.38
C VAL A 106 -8.38 -8.69 -12.00
N ALA A 107 -9.09 -9.44 -12.84
CA ALA A 107 -10.46 -9.89 -12.59
C ALA A 107 -10.53 -10.79 -11.34
N ARG A 108 -9.62 -11.76 -11.22
CA ARG A 108 -9.54 -12.66 -10.06
C ARG A 108 -9.25 -11.90 -8.77
N MET A 109 -8.35 -10.92 -8.80
CA MET A 109 -8.09 -10.07 -7.62
C MET A 109 -9.29 -9.19 -7.26
N ALA A 110 -10.02 -8.67 -8.25
CA ALA A 110 -11.22 -7.89 -8.01
C ALA A 110 -12.32 -8.75 -7.35
N GLU A 111 -12.47 -9.98 -7.82
CA GLU A 111 -13.41 -10.96 -7.25
C GLU A 111 -13.01 -11.38 -5.83
N GLU A 112 -11.72 -11.68 -5.58
CA GLU A 112 -11.20 -11.96 -4.23
C GLU A 112 -11.42 -10.79 -3.28
N GLY A 113 -11.19 -9.56 -3.75
CA GLY A 113 -11.43 -8.35 -2.96
C GLY A 113 -12.90 -8.17 -2.59
N LEU A 114 -13.81 -8.40 -3.55
CA LEU A 114 -15.26 -8.32 -3.34
C LEU A 114 -15.75 -9.40 -2.35
N GLN A 115 -15.23 -10.62 -2.47
CA GLN A 115 -15.52 -11.72 -1.55
C GLN A 115 -15.02 -11.44 -0.14
N ALA A 116 -13.80 -10.91 0.02
CA ALA A 116 -13.25 -10.56 1.33
C ALA A 116 -14.06 -9.47 2.04
N SER A 117 -14.56 -8.46 1.30
CA SER A 117 -15.48 -7.46 1.86
C SER A 117 -16.85 -8.05 2.22
N ALA A 118 -17.36 -9.00 1.44
CA ALA A 118 -18.63 -9.66 1.72
C ALA A 118 -18.56 -10.62 2.93
N ASP A 119 -17.43 -11.30 3.15
CA ASP A 119 -17.23 -12.16 4.34
C ASP A 119 -17.08 -11.33 5.62
N GLY A 120 -16.44 -10.16 5.53
CA GLY A 120 -16.33 -9.21 6.65
C GLY A 120 -17.68 -8.68 7.15
N LEU A 121 -18.71 -8.64 6.30
CA LEU A 121 -20.07 -8.23 6.67
C LEU A 121 -20.91 -9.38 7.26
N ARG A 122 -20.48 -10.64 7.09
CA ARG A 122 -21.18 -11.84 7.61
C ARG A 122 -20.68 -12.29 8.99
N ARG A 123 -19.62 -11.66 9.51
CA ARG A 123 -19.07 -11.92 10.84
C ARG A 123 -19.45 -10.80 11.80
N ASP A 124 -20.75 -10.59 11.98
CA ASP A 124 -21.34 -9.83 13.09
C ASP A 124 -22.51 -10.65 13.66
#